data_AF-A0A6P5EBD7-F1
#
_entry.id   AF-A0A6P5EBD7-F1
#
_cell.length_a   1.000
_cell.length_b   1.000
_cell.length_c   1.000
_cell.angle_alpha   90.00
_cell.angle_beta   90.00
_cell.angle_gamma   90.00
#
_symmetry.space_group_name_H-M   'P 1'
#
loop_
_entity.id
_entity.type
_entity.pdbx_description
1 polymer ?
#
loop_
_entity_poly.entity_id
_entity_poly.type
_entity_poly.pdbx_seq_one_letter_code
_entity_poly.pdbx_strand_id
1 'polypeptide(L)'
;MMPPTVFAFALFALTFIGSQANAATVEHTFHIRNLTVSRMCKEKVILAVNDQYPGPAIEVAEGDSVVVHVINESPFDMTIHW
;
A
#
# COMPACT_ATOMS: atom_id res chain seq x y z
N MET A 1 19.68 -1.60 -48.73
CA MET A 1 19.24 -0.49 -47.85
C MET A 1 17.85 -0.84 -47.34
N MET A 2 17.66 -0.92 -46.01
CA MET A 2 16.31 -1.15 -45.45
C MET A 2 15.44 0.10 -45.67
N PRO A 3 14.14 -0.05 -45.99
CA PRO A 3 13.26 1.08 -46.21
C PRO A 3 13.07 1.88 -44.90
N PRO A 4 13.02 3.22 -44.97
CA PRO A 4 12.93 4.09 -43.79
C PRO A 4 11.67 3.82 -42.95
N THR A 5 10.61 3.29 -43.56
CA THR A 5 9.38 2.87 -42.89
C THR A 5 9.61 1.70 -41.93
N VAL A 6 10.44 0.72 -42.32
CA VAL A 6 10.78 -0.44 -41.48
C VAL A 6 11.63 0.00 -40.29
N PHE A 7 12.56 0.93 -40.51
CA PHE A 7 13.37 1.50 -39.44
C PHE A 7 12.52 2.29 -38.42
N ALA A 8 11.60 3.13 -38.91
CA ALA A 8 10.68 3.88 -38.04
C ALA A 8 9.76 2.96 -37.23
N PHE A 9 9.26 1.89 -37.85
CA PHE A 9 8.41 0.90 -37.17
C PHE A 9 9.18 0.14 -36.08
N ALA A 10 10.42 -0.27 -36.36
CA ALA A 10 11.28 -0.92 -35.39
C ALA A 10 11.62 0.00 -34.21
N LEU A 11 11.87 1.29 -34.46
CA LEU A 11 12.15 2.27 -33.41
C LEU A 11 10.92 2.51 -32.51
N PHE A 12 9.73 2.62 -33.11
CA PHE A 12 8.47 2.76 -32.37
C PHE A 12 8.18 1.53 -31.50
N ALA A 13 8.38 0.32 -32.05
CA ALA A 13 8.23 -0.92 -31.30
C ALA A 13 9.21 -0.99 -30.11
N LEU A 14 10.47 -0.58 -30.30
CA LEU A 14 11.47 -0.57 -29.23
C LEU A 14 11.11 0.41 -28.10
N THR A 15 10.60 1.59 -28.44
CA THR A 15 10.13 2.57 -27.44
C THR A 15 8.89 2.11 -26.68
N PHE A 16 7.98 1.39 -27.34
CA PHE A 16 6.77 0.87 -26.72
C PHE A 16 7.09 -0.25 -25.71
N ILE A 17 8.05 -1.13 -26.04
CA ILE A 17 8.52 -2.20 -25.14
C ILE A 17 9.22 -1.63 -23.89
N GLY A 18 9.89 -0.47 -24.00
CA GLY A 18 10.53 0.20 -22.87
C GLY A 18 9.57 0.94 -21.92
N SER A 19 8.31 1.15 -22.32
CA SER A 19 7.28 1.88 -21.57
C SER A 19 6.46 0.94 -20.67
N GLN A 20 7.12 0.17 -19.80
CA GLN A 20 6.38 -0.62 -18.81
C GLN A 20 6.14 0.22 -17.55
N ALA A 21 4.88 0.35 -17.14
CA ALA A 21 4.54 0.89 -15.83
C ALA A 21 5.04 -0.09 -14.76
N ASN A 22 5.84 0.41 -13.81
CA ASN A 22 6.34 -0.39 -12.70
C ASN A 22 5.36 -0.26 -11.53
N ALA A 23 4.53 -1.28 -11.33
CA ALA A 23 3.63 -1.40 -10.18
C ALA A 23 4.31 -2.26 -9.11
N ALA A 24 4.49 -1.71 -7.91
CA ALA A 24 5.00 -2.44 -6.77
C ALA A 24 3.88 -3.23 -6.07
N THR A 25 4.25 -4.27 -5.33
CA THR A 25 3.40 -4.84 -4.29
C THR A 25 3.95 -4.38 -2.95
N VAL A 26 3.17 -3.62 -2.20
CA VAL A 26 3.53 -3.10 -0.88
C VAL A 26 2.77 -3.87 0.18
N GLU A 27 3.50 -4.56 1.06
CA GLU A 27 2.93 -5.41 2.09
C GLU A 27 3.03 -4.77 3.48
N HIS A 28 1.95 -4.87 4.24
CA HIS A 28 1.87 -4.42 5.63
C HIS A 28 1.28 -5.51 6.52
N THR A 29 1.74 -5.57 7.77
CA THR A 29 1.13 -6.39 8.82
C THR A 29 0.56 -5.50 9.89
N PHE A 30 -0.74 -5.65 10.14
CA PHE A 30 -1.50 -4.88 11.12
C PHE A 30 -1.85 -5.78 12.30
N HIS A 31 -1.19 -5.55 13.43
CA HIS A 31 -1.59 -6.11 14.72
C HIS A 31 -2.60 -5.17 15.37
N ILE A 32 -3.85 -5.62 15.48
CA ILE A 32 -4.91 -4.82 16.11
C ILE A 32 -5.00 -5.16 17.58
N ARG A 33 -4.66 -4.19 18.45
CA ARG A 33 -4.62 -4.40 19.90
C ARG A 33 -5.00 -3.16 20.70
N ASN A 34 -5.21 -3.36 22.00
CA ASN A 34 -5.50 -2.28 22.93
C ASN A 34 -4.29 -1.36 23.11
N LEU A 35 -4.50 -0.06 22.95
CA LEU A 35 -3.54 1.01 23.23
C LEU A 35 -4.15 1.99 24.23
N THR A 36 -3.43 2.30 25.30
CA THR A 36 -3.82 3.36 26.24
C THR A 36 -3.26 4.69 25.76
N VAL A 37 -4.15 5.65 25.50
CA VAL A 37 -3.80 7.02 25.09
C VAL A 37 -4.27 8.03 26.12
N SER A 38 -3.48 9.08 26.34
CA SER A 38 -3.89 10.23 27.15
C SER A 38 -4.38 11.36 26.26
N ARG A 39 -5.64 11.78 26.44
CA ARG A 39 -6.23 12.89 25.68
C ARG A 39 -7.03 13.79 26.60
N MET A 40 -6.71 15.09 26.60
CA MET A 40 -7.34 16.08 27.48
C MET A 40 -7.28 15.67 28.96
N CYS A 41 -6.11 15.18 29.40
CA CYS A 41 -5.86 14.70 30.77
C CYS A 41 -6.74 13.51 31.21
N LYS A 42 -7.28 12.73 30.26
CA LYS A 42 -7.99 11.48 30.52
C LYS A 42 -7.33 10.35 29.77
N GLU A 43 -7.05 9.27 30.49
CA GLU A 43 -6.64 8.01 29.87
C GLU A 43 -7.85 7.31 29.24
N LYS A 44 -7.64 6.78 28.04
CA LYS A 44 -8.61 5.97 27.32
C LYS A 44 -7.89 4.79 26.68
N VAL A 45 -8.49 3.62 26.78
CA VAL A 45 -8.09 2.45 26.00
C VAL A 45 -8.83 2.48 24.67
N ILE A 46 -8.10 2.34 23.57
CA ILE A 46 -8.61 2.28 22.21
C ILE A 46 -8.04 1.06 21.51
N LEU A 47 -8.68 0.59 20.44
CA LEU A 47 -8.05 -0.34 19.51
C LEU A 47 -7.19 0.44 18.53
N ALA A 48 -5.96 0.00 18.33
CA ALA A 48 -4.98 0.64 17.47
C ALA A 48 -4.23 -0.40 16.64
N VAL A 49 -3.75 0.04 15.48
CA VAL A 49 -2.86 -0.75 14.61
C VAL A 49 -1.43 -0.53 15.07
N ASN A 50 -0.69 -1.60 15.38
CA ASN A 50 0.74 -1.56 15.69
C ASN A 50 1.11 -0.53 16.78
N ASP A 51 0.26 -0.41 17.82
CA ASP A 51 0.37 0.54 18.94
C ASP A 51 0.42 2.02 18.56
N GLN A 52 -0.03 2.36 17.36
CA GLN A 52 0.04 3.71 16.85
C GLN A 52 -1.34 4.34 16.78
N TYR A 53 -1.42 5.58 17.27
CA TYR A 53 -2.59 6.44 17.14
C TYR A 53 -2.16 7.84 16.72
N PRO A 54 -2.46 8.29 15.48
CA PRO A 54 -3.12 7.54 14.41
C PRO A 54 -2.31 6.31 13.96
N GLY A 55 -2.97 5.34 13.33
CA GLY A 55 -2.31 4.14 12.80
C GLY A 55 -1.26 4.46 11.72
N PRO A 56 -0.42 3.48 11.35
CA PRO A 56 0.62 3.68 10.35
C PRO A 56 0.00 4.02 8.99
N ALA A 57 0.57 5.01 8.31
CA ALA A 57 0.19 5.37 6.95
C ALA A 57 0.61 4.27 5.96
N ILE A 58 -0.23 4.03 4.96
CA ILE A 58 0.11 3.20 3.79
C ILE A 58 0.53 4.16 2.69
N GLU A 59 1.83 4.17 2.40
CA GLU A 59 2.44 5.04 1.39
C GLU A 59 2.69 4.23 0.13
N VAL A 60 1.91 4.48 -0.92
CA VAL A 60 1.93 3.73 -2.19
C VAL A 60 1.75 4.68 -3.38
N ALA A 61 2.19 4.26 -4.56
CA ALA A 61 1.99 4.99 -5.81
C ALA A 61 0.76 4.49 -6.57
N GLU A 62 0.21 5.32 -7.45
CA GLU A 62 -0.86 4.91 -8.36
C GLU A 62 -0.42 3.70 -9.20
N GLY A 63 -1.25 2.66 -9.20
CA GLY A 63 -0.97 1.39 -9.88
C GLY A 63 -0.34 0.31 -9.00
N ASP A 64 0.14 0.65 -7.79
CA ASP A 64 0.65 -0.34 -6.84
C ASP A 64 -0.48 -1.25 -6.32
N SER A 65 -0.11 -2.47 -5.93
CA SER A 65 -0.96 -3.40 -5.20
C SER A 65 -0.62 -3.38 -3.72
N VAL A 66 -1.64 -3.28 -2.87
CA VAL A 66 -1.47 -3.28 -1.41
C VAL A 66 -1.95 -4.59 -0.83
N VAL A 67 -1.10 -5.25 -0.05
CA VAL A 67 -1.46 -6.45 0.72
C VAL A 67 -1.37 -6.12 2.20
N VAL A 68 -2.47 -6.32 2.93
CA VAL A 68 -2.50 -6.08 4.37
C VAL A 68 -2.89 -7.35 5.11
N HIS A 69 -1.94 -7.87 5.88
CA HIS A 69 -2.14 -8.99 6.78
C HIS A 69 -2.69 -8.46 8.11
N VAL A 70 -3.97 -8.70 8.37
CA VAL A 70 -4.63 -8.26 9.60
C VAL A 70 -4.60 -9.39 10.62
N ILE A 71 -3.98 -9.11 11.77
CA ILE A 71 -3.92 -10.01 12.93
C ILE A 71 -4.74 -9.35 14.03
N ASN A 72 -5.92 -9.90 14.29
CA ASN A 72 -6.81 -9.41 15.34
C ASN A 72 -6.41 -9.99 16.70
N GLU A 73 -5.73 -9.18 17.53
CA GLU A 73 -5.40 -9.51 18.92
C GLU A 73 -6.39 -8.85 19.90
N SER A 74 -7.46 -8.25 19.38
CA SER A 74 -8.53 -7.65 20.16
C SER A 74 -9.59 -8.70 20.54
N PRO A 75 -10.41 -8.44 21.58
CA PRO A 75 -11.47 -9.36 21.97
C PRO A 75 -12.74 -9.24 21.10
N PHE A 76 -12.73 -8.47 20.02
CA PHE A 76 -13.92 -8.17 19.22
C PHE A 76 -13.76 -8.64 17.78
N ASP A 77 -14.86 -9.12 17.18
CA ASP A 77 -14.92 -9.37 15.74
C ASP A 77 -14.87 -8.04 14.98
N MET A 78 -14.14 -8.01 13.85
CA MET A 78 -13.92 -6.78 13.10
C MET A 78 -13.63 -6.99 11.62
N THR A 79 -13.76 -5.88 10.88
CA THR A 79 -13.41 -5.74 9.46
C THR A 79 -12.62 -4.44 9.26
N ILE A 80 -11.67 -4.42 8.34
CA ILE A 80 -10.94 -3.22 7.93
C ILE A 80 -11.53 -2.72 6.59
N HIS A 81 -11.75 -1.41 6.50
CA HIS A 81 -12.22 -0.74 5.29
C HIS A 81 -11.11 0.16 4.75
N TRP A 82 -10.96 0.14 3.43
CA TRP A 82 -10.12 1.04 2.64
C TRP A 82 -11.01 2.04 1.94
#